data_AF-A0A8J6IBT6-F1
#
_entry.id   AF-A0A8J6IBT6-F1
#
_cell.length_a   1.000
_cell.length_b   1.000
_cell.length_c   1.000
_cell.angle_alpha   90.00
_cell.angle_beta   90.00
_cell.angle_gamma   90.00
#
_symmetry.space_group_name_H-M   'P 1'
#
loop_
_entity.id
_entity.type
_entity.pdbx_description
1 polymer ?
#
loop_
_entity_poly.entity_id
_entity_poly.type
_entity_poly.pdbx_seq_one_letter_code
_entity_poly.pdbx_strand_id
1 'polypeptide(L)'
;MNLRGAAAVVGVGQTVYYQRNTAPRSTRGLVAEALIDAARDAGIDVRQIDGFASWGDDPTEGTHMATALGVHELRWSSLAWGGGGGGQVPAILQAAAAIATGQATCVAVYRGMNQAEEGRMPYAKGHFDTQYSAHGILTPVQVCAMRTQRMLEIDKVPASTLEALALAGYHHAQSNPRAVAYGKPLDAEAYRASRMISEPLRRHDCSRENDGAGAILLMAADRAKDTRGKPAYLLGGVQGFVAGWGELTENQDPYTSNGLAPAMVERLWAQSGVTVDDVDVTQVYENFTGPAVAALIDIGLVPAGPAAGEVMTLENLTVEKGRLPMNTAGGNLADGFVHGIGVVLEAARQIRGDSPNPVPNAKVSLLLGGPMAPQVGAVLFGSEDALA
;
A
#
# COMPACT_ATOMS: atom_id res chain seq x y z
N MET A 1 14.16 -18.60 13.04
CA MET A 1 14.25 -17.92 11.73
C MET A 1 13.70 -16.52 11.89
N ASN A 2 14.43 -15.50 11.45
CA ASN A 2 13.94 -14.12 11.36
C ASN A 2 13.57 -13.85 9.88
N LEU A 3 12.54 -13.04 9.62
CA LEU A 3 12.19 -12.59 8.26
C LEU A 3 13.16 -11.52 7.73
N ARG A 4 13.89 -10.82 8.62
CA ARG A 4 14.92 -9.86 8.23
C ARG A 4 15.97 -10.52 7.33
N GLY A 5 16.08 -10.04 6.10
CA GLY A 5 17.01 -10.57 5.11
C GLY A 5 16.65 -11.97 4.59
N ALA A 6 15.44 -12.48 4.85
CA ALA A 6 15.02 -13.79 4.35
C ALA A 6 14.61 -13.76 2.87
N ALA A 7 14.06 -12.64 2.42
CA ALA A 7 13.62 -12.43 1.05
C ALA A 7 13.92 -11.01 0.58
N ALA A 8 13.94 -10.81 -0.74
CA ALA A 8 14.06 -9.51 -1.36
C ALA A 8 13.15 -9.41 -2.59
N VAL A 9 12.66 -8.19 -2.85
CA VAL A 9 11.97 -7.84 -4.09
C VAL A 9 13.02 -7.72 -5.20
N VAL A 10 12.88 -8.56 -6.21
CA VAL A 10 13.80 -8.66 -7.36
C VAL A 10 13.21 -8.13 -8.66
N GLY A 11 11.87 -8.02 -8.74
CA GLY A 11 11.17 -7.52 -9.92
C GLY A 11 9.91 -6.75 -9.55
N VAL A 12 9.61 -5.71 -10.31
CA VAL A 12 8.42 -4.86 -10.18
C VAL A 12 7.75 -4.73 -11.54
N GLY A 13 6.45 -4.97 -11.60
CA GLY A 13 5.64 -4.82 -12.82
C GLY A 13 4.33 -4.11 -12.54
N GLN A 14 3.89 -3.29 -13.50
CA GLN A 14 2.58 -2.64 -13.45
C GLN A 14 2.03 -2.41 -14.84
N THR A 15 0.73 -2.55 -14.99
CA THR A 15 0.03 -2.09 -16.19
C THR A 15 -0.14 -0.57 -16.15
N VAL A 16 -0.63 -0.02 -17.26
CA VAL A 16 -1.27 1.31 -17.23
C VAL A 16 -2.46 1.27 -16.27
N TYR A 17 -2.66 2.36 -15.52
CA TYR A 17 -3.91 2.60 -14.80
C TYR A 17 -4.93 3.24 -15.73
N TYR A 18 -5.96 2.50 -16.06
CA TYR A 18 -7.05 2.97 -16.89
C TYR A 18 -8.10 3.66 -16.04
N GLN A 19 -8.88 4.54 -16.66
CA GLN A 19 -10.11 5.00 -16.06
C GLN A 19 -11.03 3.79 -15.82
N ARG A 20 -11.78 3.80 -14.73
CA ARG A 20 -12.77 2.75 -14.42
C ARG A 20 -13.61 2.35 -15.64
N ASN A 21 -13.76 1.04 -15.84
CA ASN A 21 -14.50 0.37 -16.93
C ASN A 21 -13.94 0.65 -18.33
N THR A 22 -12.64 0.96 -18.44
CA THR A 22 -12.02 1.26 -19.75
C THR A 22 -10.80 0.41 -20.05
N ALA A 23 -10.37 -0.47 -19.14
CA ALA A 23 -9.27 -1.38 -19.44
C ALA A 23 -9.62 -2.29 -20.64
N PRO A 24 -8.67 -2.51 -21.58
CA PRO A 24 -8.91 -3.31 -22.78
C PRO A 24 -8.83 -4.83 -22.52
N ARG A 25 -8.50 -5.25 -21.29
CA ARG A 25 -8.31 -6.64 -20.89
C ARG A 25 -9.06 -6.94 -19.60
N SER A 26 -9.41 -8.21 -19.40
CA SER A 26 -9.95 -8.72 -18.14
C SER A 26 -8.97 -8.53 -16.99
N THR A 27 -9.44 -8.62 -15.74
CA THR A 27 -8.58 -8.55 -14.54
C THR A 27 -7.43 -9.55 -14.65
N ARG A 28 -7.72 -10.80 -15.05
CA ARG A 28 -6.71 -11.85 -15.27
C ARG A 28 -5.68 -11.46 -16.34
N GLY A 29 -6.11 -10.82 -17.42
CA GLY A 29 -5.21 -10.36 -18.49
C GLY A 29 -4.29 -9.22 -18.07
N LEU A 30 -4.76 -8.32 -17.20
CA LEU A 30 -3.96 -7.25 -16.61
C LEU A 30 -2.93 -7.82 -15.62
N VAL A 31 -3.35 -8.75 -14.76
CA VAL A 31 -2.43 -9.41 -13.81
C VAL A 31 -1.35 -10.19 -14.53
N ALA A 32 -1.69 -10.93 -15.60
CA ALA A 32 -0.69 -11.64 -16.41
C ALA A 32 0.35 -10.68 -17.01
N GLU A 33 -0.08 -9.51 -17.52
CA GLU A 33 0.82 -8.47 -18.02
C GLU A 33 1.76 -7.96 -16.93
N ALA A 34 1.23 -7.60 -15.75
CA ALA A 34 2.04 -7.12 -14.63
C ALA A 34 3.07 -8.17 -14.16
N LEU A 35 2.71 -9.45 -14.13
CA LEU A 35 3.63 -10.54 -13.76
C LEU A 35 4.74 -10.75 -14.80
N ILE A 36 4.39 -10.68 -16.09
CA ILE A 36 5.37 -10.76 -17.18
C ILE A 36 6.34 -9.57 -17.11
N ASP A 37 5.84 -8.36 -16.83
CA ASP A 37 6.67 -7.17 -16.68
C ASP A 37 7.57 -7.26 -15.45
N ALA A 38 7.08 -7.77 -14.33
CA ALA A 38 7.88 -7.99 -13.13
C ALA A 38 8.98 -9.05 -13.35
N ALA A 39 8.69 -10.12 -14.09
CA ALA A 39 9.69 -11.13 -14.47
C ALA A 39 10.75 -10.54 -15.42
N ARG A 40 10.33 -9.71 -16.39
CA ARG A 40 11.24 -9.01 -17.30
C ARG A 40 12.15 -8.03 -16.55
N ASP A 41 11.61 -7.33 -15.56
CA ASP A 41 12.37 -6.42 -14.68
C ASP A 41 13.44 -7.20 -13.89
N ALA A 42 13.07 -8.33 -13.29
CA ALA A 42 13.98 -9.25 -12.60
C ALA A 42 14.97 -9.98 -13.54
N GLY A 43 14.75 -9.95 -14.86
CA GLY A 43 15.59 -10.64 -15.83
C GLY A 43 15.43 -12.17 -15.81
N ILE A 44 14.28 -12.68 -15.35
CA ILE A 44 13.98 -14.11 -15.29
C ILE A 44 12.87 -14.47 -16.28
N ASP A 45 12.75 -15.76 -16.60
CA ASP A 45 11.58 -16.27 -17.30
C ASP A 45 10.37 -16.28 -16.35
N VAL A 46 9.25 -15.72 -16.78
CA VAL A 46 8.00 -15.69 -15.98
C VAL A 46 7.55 -17.09 -15.57
N ARG A 47 7.94 -18.13 -16.32
CA ARG A 47 7.62 -19.52 -16.01
C ARG A 47 8.41 -20.09 -14.82
N GLN A 48 9.40 -19.36 -14.31
CA GLN A 48 10.14 -19.69 -13.09
C GLN A 48 9.40 -19.29 -11.80
N ILE A 49 8.32 -18.52 -11.90
CA ILE A 49 7.47 -18.22 -10.75
C ILE A 49 6.85 -19.53 -10.26
N ASP A 50 7.13 -19.92 -9.02
CA ASP A 50 6.64 -21.15 -8.40
C ASP A 50 5.70 -20.89 -7.20
N GLY A 51 5.48 -19.62 -6.86
CA GLY A 51 4.56 -19.19 -5.81
C GLY A 51 3.72 -17.97 -6.16
N PHE A 52 2.49 -17.91 -5.65
CA PHE A 52 1.55 -16.81 -5.89
C PHE A 52 0.88 -16.35 -4.59
N ALA A 53 0.88 -15.05 -4.32
CA ALA A 53 0.22 -14.41 -3.20
C ALA A 53 -0.63 -13.22 -3.68
N SER A 54 -1.89 -13.19 -3.26
CA SER A 54 -2.75 -12.01 -3.35
C SER A 54 -3.53 -11.87 -2.04
N TRP A 55 -4.57 -11.04 -2.01
CA TRP A 55 -5.42 -10.83 -0.85
C TRP A 55 -6.91 -10.81 -1.18
N GLY A 56 -7.73 -10.82 -0.13
CA GLY A 56 -9.18 -11.00 -0.17
C GLY A 56 -9.90 -10.27 -1.31
N ASP A 57 -10.94 -10.90 -1.81
CA ASP A 57 -11.73 -10.47 -2.97
C ASP A 57 -10.95 -10.33 -4.29
N ASP A 58 -9.73 -10.86 -4.41
CA ASP A 58 -9.08 -10.97 -5.72
C ASP A 58 -9.70 -12.14 -6.51
N PRO A 59 -10.28 -11.90 -7.71
CA PRO A 59 -10.82 -12.98 -8.53
C PRO A 59 -9.73 -13.80 -9.25
N THR A 60 -8.46 -13.41 -9.16
CA THR A 60 -7.33 -14.02 -9.88
C THR A 60 -6.50 -14.93 -8.97
N GLU A 61 -7.03 -16.11 -8.66
CA GLU A 61 -6.32 -17.13 -7.88
C GLU A 61 -4.98 -17.54 -8.50
N GLY A 62 -3.99 -17.86 -7.66
CA GLY A 62 -2.65 -18.26 -8.10
C GLY A 62 -2.64 -19.51 -8.98
N THR A 63 -3.56 -20.45 -8.77
CA THR A 63 -3.77 -21.65 -9.61
C THR A 63 -4.14 -21.29 -11.05
N HIS A 64 -5.01 -20.29 -11.23
CA HIS A 64 -5.38 -19.78 -12.54
C HIS A 64 -4.23 -19.01 -13.20
N MET A 65 -3.49 -18.22 -12.41
CA MET A 65 -2.34 -17.46 -12.92
C MET A 65 -1.19 -18.37 -13.35
N ALA A 66 -0.88 -19.39 -12.57
CA ALA A 66 0.11 -20.42 -12.89
C ALA A 66 -0.19 -21.07 -14.26
N THR A 67 -1.45 -21.43 -14.49
CA THR A 67 -1.92 -22.00 -15.75
C THR A 67 -1.83 -20.99 -16.90
N ALA A 68 -2.27 -19.75 -16.67
CA ALA A 68 -2.28 -18.69 -17.69
C ALA A 68 -0.85 -18.31 -18.15
N LEU A 69 0.13 -18.35 -17.24
CA LEU A 69 1.53 -18.04 -17.53
C LEU A 69 2.32 -19.26 -18.03
N GLY A 70 1.78 -20.47 -17.89
CA GLY A 70 2.46 -21.71 -18.23
C GLY A 70 3.72 -21.94 -17.38
N VAL A 71 3.63 -21.66 -16.07
CA VAL A 71 4.75 -21.89 -15.13
C VAL A 71 5.14 -23.36 -15.10
N HIS A 72 6.42 -23.65 -14.81
CA HIS A 72 6.93 -25.01 -14.83
C HIS A 72 6.33 -25.89 -13.73
N GLU A 73 6.14 -25.32 -12.54
CA GLU A 73 5.57 -25.98 -11.38
C GLU A 73 4.93 -24.93 -10.45
N LEU A 74 3.71 -25.17 -10.00
CA LEU A 74 3.11 -24.38 -8.92
C LEU A 74 3.37 -25.09 -7.59
N ARG A 75 4.26 -24.53 -6.78
CA ARG A 75 4.65 -25.12 -5.48
C ARG A 75 3.85 -24.56 -4.32
N TRP A 76 3.39 -23.32 -4.43
CA TRP A 76 2.69 -22.64 -3.34
C TRP A 76 1.71 -21.58 -3.85
N SER A 77 0.56 -21.42 -3.20
CA SER A 77 -0.38 -20.33 -3.48
C SER A 77 -1.12 -19.94 -2.20
N SER A 78 -1.31 -18.65 -1.97
CA SER A 78 -2.03 -18.16 -0.79
C SER A 78 -2.84 -16.89 -1.08
N LEU A 79 -3.94 -16.75 -0.35
CA LEU A 79 -4.70 -15.51 -0.27
C LEU A 79 -4.66 -15.01 1.17
N ALA A 80 -4.23 -13.78 1.36
CA ALA A 80 -4.40 -13.11 2.64
C ALA A 80 -5.88 -12.79 2.88
N TRP A 81 -6.37 -13.06 4.09
CA TRP A 81 -7.72 -12.70 4.49
C TRP A 81 -7.88 -11.18 4.57
N GLY A 82 -9.09 -10.70 4.29
CA GLY A 82 -9.42 -9.28 4.24
C GLY A 82 -9.26 -8.66 2.86
N GLY A 83 -10.28 -7.92 2.42
CA GLY A 83 -10.29 -7.19 1.16
C GLY A 83 -9.68 -5.79 1.23
N GLY A 84 -9.77 -5.05 0.12
CA GLY A 84 -9.27 -3.67 0.03
C GLY A 84 -7.75 -3.60 0.25
N GLY A 85 -7.26 -2.57 0.95
CA GLY A 85 -5.83 -2.39 1.19
C GLY A 85 -5.24 -3.16 2.37
N GLY A 86 -6.07 -3.77 3.22
CA GLY A 86 -5.63 -4.46 4.45
C GLY A 86 -4.70 -5.64 4.17
N GLY A 87 -4.91 -6.32 3.04
CA GLY A 87 -4.22 -7.56 2.70
C GLY A 87 -2.86 -7.41 2.03
N GLN A 88 -2.43 -6.19 1.66
CA GLN A 88 -1.17 -5.99 0.93
C GLN A 88 0.06 -6.44 1.74
N VAL A 89 0.14 -6.06 3.02
CA VAL A 89 1.24 -6.43 3.93
C VAL A 89 1.18 -7.92 4.29
N PRO A 90 0.02 -8.47 4.70
CA PRO A 90 -0.15 -9.90 4.87
C PRO A 90 0.34 -10.74 3.69
N ALA A 91 0.01 -10.38 2.45
CA ALA A 91 0.43 -11.10 1.25
C ALA A 91 1.96 -11.12 1.08
N ILE A 92 2.63 -9.98 1.33
CA ILE A 92 4.11 -9.87 1.32
C ILE A 92 4.72 -10.78 2.38
N LEU A 93 4.20 -10.74 3.61
CA LEU A 93 4.72 -11.54 4.72
C LEU A 93 4.50 -13.04 4.51
N GLN A 94 3.37 -13.45 3.93
CA GLN A 94 3.12 -14.83 3.55
C GLN A 94 4.08 -15.32 2.46
N ALA A 95 4.33 -14.50 1.44
CA ALA A 95 5.30 -14.80 0.38
C ALA A 95 6.72 -14.96 0.96
N ALA A 96 7.15 -14.04 1.82
CA ALA A 96 8.44 -14.12 2.49
C ALA A 96 8.56 -15.35 3.41
N ALA A 97 7.49 -15.71 4.12
CA ALA A 97 7.46 -16.92 4.94
C ALA A 97 7.55 -18.21 4.09
N ALA A 98 6.87 -18.26 2.95
CA ALA A 98 6.96 -19.39 2.01
C ALA A 98 8.40 -19.57 1.47
N ILE A 99 9.07 -18.46 1.14
CA ILE A 99 10.49 -18.47 0.73
C ILE A 99 11.39 -18.92 1.88
N ALA A 100 11.25 -18.32 3.07
CA ALA A 100 12.09 -18.61 4.23
C ALA A 100 11.98 -20.07 4.70
N THR A 101 10.84 -20.72 4.44
CA THR A 101 10.58 -22.13 4.78
C THR A 101 10.84 -23.10 3.63
N GLY A 102 11.28 -22.60 2.47
CA GLY A 102 11.60 -23.42 1.30
C GLY A 102 10.39 -23.97 0.52
N GLN A 103 9.17 -23.51 0.82
CA GLN A 103 7.95 -23.91 0.12
C GLN A 103 7.92 -23.41 -1.34
N ALA A 104 8.53 -22.26 -1.61
CA ALA A 104 8.67 -21.66 -2.94
C ALA A 104 10.01 -20.92 -3.05
N THR A 105 10.46 -20.64 -4.27
CA THR A 105 11.73 -19.96 -4.56
C THR A 105 11.56 -18.61 -5.24
N CYS A 106 10.50 -18.42 -6.01
CA CYS A 106 10.12 -17.17 -6.65
C CYS A 106 8.61 -16.97 -6.49
N VAL A 107 8.22 -16.08 -5.56
CA VAL A 107 6.83 -15.82 -5.22
C VAL A 107 6.40 -14.46 -5.77
N ALA A 108 5.34 -14.45 -6.55
CA ALA A 108 4.71 -13.21 -6.99
C ALA A 108 3.67 -12.73 -5.96
N VAL A 109 3.78 -11.47 -5.53
CA VAL A 109 2.72 -10.77 -4.79
C VAL A 109 2.07 -9.79 -5.76
N TYR A 110 0.77 -9.91 -6.01
CA TYR A 110 0.09 -9.14 -7.04
C TYR A 110 -1.33 -8.74 -6.65
N ARG A 111 -1.87 -7.80 -7.42
CA ARG A 111 -3.29 -7.44 -7.41
C ARG A 111 -3.71 -6.91 -8.77
N GLY A 112 -4.91 -7.28 -9.19
CA GLY A 112 -5.60 -6.66 -10.33
C GLY A 112 -6.97 -6.14 -9.93
N MET A 113 -7.47 -5.21 -10.73
CA MET A 113 -8.87 -4.78 -10.73
C MET A 113 -9.33 -4.47 -12.16
N ASN A 114 -10.53 -4.93 -12.50
CA ASN A 114 -11.31 -4.43 -13.62
C ASN A 114 -12.76 -4.28 -13.17
N GLN A 115 -13.23 -3.05 -13.01
CA GLN A 115 -14.56 -2.79 -12.48
C GLN A 115 -15.69 -3.12 -13.47
N ALA A 116 -15.39 -3.33 -14.75
CA ALA A 116 -16.40 -3.83 -15.68
C ALA A 116 -16.78 -5.28 -15.38
N GLU A 117 -15.83 -6.08 -14.84
CA GLU A 117 -16.05 -7.47 -14.42
C GLU A 117 -16.51 -7.56 -12.95
N GLU A 118 -15.92 -6.74 -12.07
CA GLU A 118 -16.10 -6.84 -10.61
C GLU A 118 -17.23 -5.96 -10.07
N GLY A 119 -17.70 -4.99 -10.84
CA GLY A 119 -18.73 -4.03 -10.44
C GLY A 119 -18.25 -3.03 -9.37
N ARG A 120 -19.20 -2.33 -8.75
CA ARG A 120 -18.91 -1.29 -7.75
C ARG A 120 -19.09 -1.78 -6.33
N MET A 121 -18.27 -1.23 -5.44
CA MET A 121 -18.34 -1.41 -3.99
C MET A 121 -18.27 -2.89 -3.53
N PRO A 122 -17.41 -3.75 -4.11
CA PRO A 122 -17.32 -5.15 -3.67
C PRO A 122 -16.92 -5.25 -2.20
N TYR A 123 -16.02 -4.38 -1.74
CA TYR A 123 -15.60 -4.33 -0.34
C TYR A 123 -16.77 -4.12 0.63
N ALA A 124 -17.62 -3.11 0.37
CA ALA A 124 -18.76 -2.83 1.24
C ALA A 124 -19.75 -4.00 1.30
N LYS A 125 -19.91 -4.77 0.21
CA LYS A 125 -20.79 -5.94 0.18
C LYS A 125 -20.24 -7.12 1.00
N GLY A 126 -18.92 -7.28 1.02
CA GLY A 126 -18.27 -8.42 1.70
C GLY A 126 -17.87 -8.15 3.15
N HIS A 127 -17.67 -6.88 3.52
CA HIS A 127 -17.00 -6.52 4.78
C HIS A 127 -17.82 -5.61 5.70
N PHE A 128 -18.97 -5.08 5.24
CA PHE A 128 -19.82 -4.27 6.12
C PHE A 128 -20.91 -5.15 6.71
N ASP A 129 -21.06 -5.05 8.02
CA ASP A 129 -22.01 -5.84 8.77
C ASP A 129 -23.42 -5.21 8.74
N THR A 130 -24.34 -5.83 9.49
CA THR A 130 -25.69 -5.30 9.65
C THR A 130 -25.72 -4.01 10.45
N GLN A 131 -24.75 -3.74 11.33
CA GLN A 131 -24.72 -2.49 12.08
C GLN A 131 -24.54 -1.30 11.13
N TYR A 132 -23.58 -1.37 10.20
CA TYR A 132 -23.42 -0.30 9.22
C TYR A 132 -24.62 -0.14 8.30
N SER A 133 -25.04 -1.24 7.67
CA SER A 133 -26.07 -1.18 6.64
C SER A 133 -27.43 -0.75 7.19
N ALA A 134 -27.78 -1.14 8.42
CA ALA A 134 -29.01 -0.68 9.09
C ALA A 134 -29.02 0.83 9.40
N HIS A 135 -27.84 1.46 9.50
CA HIS A 135 -27.69 2.88 9.79
C HIS A 135 -27.35 3.74 8.55
N GLY A 136 -27.46 3.17 7.34
CA GLY A 136 -27.20 3.90 6.09
C GLY A 136 -25.72 4.15 5.80
N ILE A 137 -24.82 3.46 6.50
CA ILE A 137 -23.38 3.46 6.25
C ILE A 137 -23.12 2.35 5.23
N LEU A 138 -22.92 2.74 3.97
CA LEU A 138 -22.88 1.82 2.83
C LEU A 138 -21.60 1.95 2.00
N THR A 139 -20.72 2.88 2.38
CA THR A 139 -19.48 3.17 1.64
C THR A 139 -18.27 3.33 2.57
N PRO A 140 -17.06 2.93 2.14
CA PRO A 140 -15.83 3.13 2.92
C PRO A 140 -15.59 4.58 3.32
N VAL A 141 -15.97 5.54 2.48
CA VAL A 141 -15.79 6.98 2.81
C VAL A 141 -16.59 7.38 4.05
N GLN A 142 -17.78 6.81 4.29
CA GLN A 142 -18.57 7.12 5.48
C GLN A 142 -17.90 6.56 6.75
N VAL A 143 -17.40 5.32 6.70
CA VAL A 143 -16.68 4.69 7.83
C VAL A 143 -15.42 5.49 8.17
N CYS A 144 -14.59 5.78 7.17
CA CYS A 144 -13.36 6.55 7.37
C CYS A 144 -13.66 8.00 7.81
N ALA A 145 -14.73 8.61 7.31
CA ALA A 145 -15.10 9.97 7.67
C ALA A 145 -15.48 10.10 9.15
N MET A 146 -16.23 9.15 9.73
CA MET A 146 -16.58 9.19 11.16
C MET A 146 -15.35 9.16 12.06
N ARG A 147 -14.39 8.28 11.76
CA ARG A 147 -13.12 8.18 12.51
C ARG A 147 -12.26 9.43 12.31
N THR A 148 -12.20 9.93 11.08
CA THR A 148 -11.48 11.18 10.76
C THR A 148 -12.09 12.36 11.50
N GLN A 149 -13.41 12.50 11.53
CA GLN A 149 -14.11 13.57 12.25
C GLN A 149 -13.70 13.56 13.73
N ARG A 150 -13.70 12.37 14.35
CA ARG A 150 -13.29 12.21 15.75
C ARG A 150 -11.83 12.64 15.97
N MET A 151 -10.92 12.26 15.07
CA MET A 151 -9.50 12.65 15.14
C MET A 151 -9.32 14.18 15.05
N LEU A 152 -10.06 14.84 14.16
CA LEU A 152 -10.02 16.31 14.05
C LEU A 152 -10.63 17.01 15.28
N GLU A 153 -11.77 16.51 15.76
CA GLU A 153 -12.53 17.19 16.82
C GLU A 153 -12.02 16.92 18.24
N ILE A 154 -11.57 15.70 18.53
CA ILE A 154 -11.17 15.29 19.88
C ILE A 154 -9.68 15.36 20.06
N ASP A 155 -8.93 14.74 19.15
CA ASP A 155 -7.47 14.73 19.24
C ASP A 155 -6.90 16.08 18.79
N LYS A 156 -7.71 16.91 18.12
CA LYS A 156 -7.33 18.24 17.61
C LYS A 156 -6.25 18.19 16.54
N VAL A 157 -6.18 17.09 15.79
CA VAL A 157 -5.35 17.03 14.57
C VAL A 157 -5.88 18.07 13.58
N PRO A 158 -5.05 18.97 13.04
CA PRO A 158 -5.54 20.01 12.14
C PRO A 158 -6.02 19.44 10.80
N ALA A 159 -7.12 19.96 10.25
CA ALA A 159 -7.60 19.55 8.92
C ALA A 159 -6.59 19.85 7.79
N SER A 160 -5.63 20.76 8.03
CA SER A 160 -4.53 21.05 7.10
C SER A 160 -3.60 19.86 6.89
N THR A 161 -3.57 18.86 7.80
CA THR A 161 -2.78 17.64 7.60
C THR A 161 -3.34 16.79 6.46
N LEU A 162 -4.68 16.74 6.32
CA LEU A 162 -5.38 16.06 5.22
C LEU A 162 -5.07 16.74 3.88
N GLU A 163 -5.14 18.08 3.88
CA GLU A 163 -4.81 18.90 2.70
C GLU A 163 -3.36 18.69 2.27
N ALA A 164 -2.40 18.76 3.20
CA ALA A 164 -0.99 18.59 2.91
C ALA A 164 -0.69 17.22 2.26
N LEU A 165 -1.27 16.15 2.80
CA LEU A 165 -1.10 14.79 2.27
C LEU A 165 -1.67 14.65 0.86
N ALA A 166 -2.87 15.18 0.60
CA ALA A 166 -3.46 15.16 -0.74
C ALA A 166 -2.62 15.97 -1.75
N LEU A 167 -2.18 17.18 -1.36
CA LEU A 167 -1.35 18.02 -2.24
C LEU A 167 0.01 17.39 -2.54
N ALA A 168 0.64 16.72 -1.56
CA ALA A 168 1.92 16.04 -1.75
C ALA A 168 1.82 14.89 -2.77
N GLY A 169 0.77 14.07 -2.69
CA GLY A 169 0.50 13.03 -3.69
C GLY A 169 0.32 13.62 -5.11
N TYR A 170 -0.49 14.66 -5.25
CA TYR A 170 -0.66 15.33 -6.56
C TYR A 170 0.60 16.01 -7.07
N HIS A 171 1.44 16.54 -6.17
CA HIS A 171 2.75 17.11 -6.50
C HIS A 171 3.67 16.04 -7.11
N HIS A 172 3.90 14.93 -6.40
CA HIS A 172 4.74 13.83 -6.88
C HIS A 172 4.22 13.20 -8.17
N ALA A 173 2.89 13.13 -8.34
CA ALA A 173 2.28 12.63 -9.57
C ALA A 173 2.67 13.43 -10.82
N GLN A 174 3.07 14.71 -10.70
CA GLN A 174 3.49 15.52 -11.85
C GLN A 174 4.84 15.11 -12.43
N SER A 175 5.66 14.37 -11.68
CA SER A 175 6.93 13.80 -12.15
C SER A 175 6.79 12.33 -12.55
N ASN A 176 5.60 11.73 -12.42
CA ASN A 176 5.33 10.34 -12.75
C ASN A 176 4.40 10.25 -13.98
N PRO A 177 4.93 10.04 -15.20
CA PRO A 177 4.10 9.91 -16.40
C PRO A 177 3.09 8.76 -16.39
N ARG A 178 3.21 7.82 -15.44
CA ARG A 178 2.29 6.68 -15.28
C ARG A 178 1.08 7.04 -14.40
N ALA A 179 1.17 8.12 -13.62
CA ALA A 179 0.12 8.54 -12.71
C ALA A 179 -1.11 9.05 -13.48
N VAL A 180 -2.31 8.72 -13.00
CA VAL A 180 -3.59 9.18 -13.57
C VAL A 180 -3.74 10.72 -13.47
N ALA A 181 -3.12 11.32 -12.46
CA ALA A 181 -3.07 12.76 -12.23
C ALA A 181 -1.88 13.47 -12.91
N TYR A 182 -1.07 12.77 -13.71
CA TYR A 182 0.00 13.41 -14.48
C TYR A 182 -0.58 14.49 -15.42
N GLY A 183 0.01 15.69 -15.38
CA GLY A 183 -0.47 16.87 -16.11
C GLY A 183 -1.75 17.49 -15.54
N LYS A 184 -2.18 17.08 -14.34
CA LYS A 184 -3.39 17.57 -13.65
C LYS A 184 -3.04 17.92 -12.20
N PRO A 185 -2.29 19.01 -11.98
CA PRO A 185 -1.91 19.43 -10.64
C PRO A 185 -3.14 19.78 -9.78
N LEU A 186 -2.97 19.70 -8.47
CA LEU A 186 -3.95 20.14 -7.49
C LEU A 186 -3.31 21.22 -6.63
N ASP A 187 -3.95 22.39 -6.56
CA ASP A 187 -3.56 23.44 -5.62
C ASP A 187 -4.52 23.47 -4.41
N ALA A 188 -4.11 24.25 -3.41
CA ALA A 188 -4.81 24.40 -2.14
C ALA A 188 -6.23 24.98 -2.30
N GLU A 189 -6.44 25.90 -3.26
CA GLU A 189 -7.74 26.49 -3.51
C GLU A 189 -8.70 25.46 -4.13
N ALA A 190 -8.25 24.74 -5.15
CA ALA A 190 -9.01 23.68 -5.80
C ALA A 190 -9.34 22.54 -4.82
N TYR A 191 -8.42 22.17 -3.93
CA TYR A 191 -8.68 21.20 -2.87
C TYR A 191 -9.82 21.68 -1.96
N ARG A 192 -9.72 22.90 -1.41
CA ARG A 192 -10.72 23.46 -0.47
C ARG A 192 -12.08 23.71 -1.14
N ALA A 193 -12.08 24.10 -2.41
CA ALA A 193 -13.29 24.31 -3.19
C ALA A 193 -13.95 23.00 -3.65
N SER A 194 -13.25 21.86 -3.56
CA SER A 194 -13.80 20.59 -3.99
C SER A 194 -14.96 20.13 -3.12
N ARG A 195 -15.93 19.46 -3.76
CA ARG A 195 -17.17 19.03 -3.10
C ARG A 195 -16.89 18.10 -1.92
N MET A 196 -17.66 18.26 -0.85
CA MET A 196 -17.72 17.28 0.24
C MET A 196 -18.28 15.95 -0.29
N ILE A 197 -17.71 14.83 0.15
CA ILE A 197 -18.22 13.49 -0.14
C ILE A 197 -18.92 12.93 1.09
N SER A 198 -18.24 12.95 2.23
CA SER A 198 -18.78 12.62 3.55
C SER A 198 -17.96 13.43 4.54
N GLU A 199 -18.58 14.36 5.26
CA GLU A 199 -17.86 15.26 6.17
C GLU A 199 -16.97 14.46 7.15
N PRO A 200 -15.66 14.74 7.24
CA PRO A 200 -14.94 15.93 6.74
C PRO A 200 -14.24 15.75 5.38
N LEU A 201 -14.38 14.58 4.74
CA LEU A 201 -13.65 14.18 3.54
C LEU A 201 -14.27 14.76 2.25
N ARG A 202 -13.44 15.50 1.51
CA ARG A 202 -13.76 16.09 0.21
C ARG A 202 -13.38 15.14 -0.93
N ARG A 203 -13.68 15.57 -2.17
CA ARG A 203 -13.37 14.78 -3.37
C ARG A 203 -11.90 14.41 -3.48
N HIS A 204 -10.99 15.34 -3.15
CA HIS A 204 -9.55 15.09 -3.23
C HIS A 204 -8.98 14.37 -2.01
N ASP A 205 -9.81 14.13 -0.99
CA ASP A 205 -9.51 13.21 0.11
C ASP A 205 -9.81 11.75 -0.24
N CYS A 206 -10.40 11.49 -1.42
CA CYS A 206 -10.87 10.16 -1.81
C CYS A 206 -10.07 9.62 -3.00
N SER A 207 -9.58 8.39 -2.90
CA SER A 207 -8.92 7.73 -4.03
C SER A 207 -9.87 7.53 -5.21
N ARG A 208 -9.28 7.40 -6.41
CA ARG A 208 -10.03 7.22 -7.66
C ARG A 208 -9.92 5.76 -8.08
N GLU A 209 -11.05 5.07 -8.17
CA GLU A 209 -11.09 3.71 -8.71
C GLU A 209 -10.48 3.65 -10.13
N ASN A 210 -9.54 2.74 -10.33
CA ASN A 210 -8.88 2.48 -11.60
C ASN A 210 -8.96 1.01 -11.97
N ASP A 211 -8.97 0.73 -13.27
CA ASP A 211 -8.68 -0.61 -13.75
C ASP A 211 -7.17 -0.72 -13.99
N GLY A 212 -6.56 -1.82 -13.58
CA GLY A 212 -5.12 -2.04 -13.72
C GLY A 212 -4.63 -3.20 -12.86
N ALA A 213 -3.33 -3.48 -12.93
CA ALA A 213 -2.69 -4.47 -12.08
C ALA A 213 -1.23 -4.09 -11.76
N GLY A 214 -0.73 -4.64 -10.66
CA GLY A 214 0.66 -4.54 -10.26
C GLY A 214 1.16 -5.85 -9.65
N ALA A 215 2.47 -6.05 -9.69
CA ALA A 215 3.12 -7.22 -9.09
C ALA A 215 4.54 -6.90 -8.63
N ILE A 216 4.94 -7.49 -7.51
CA ILE A 216 6.33 -7.64 -7.11
C ILE A 216 6.71 -9.12 -7.12
N LEU A 217 7.96 -9.43 -7.46
CA LEU A 217 8.54 -10.77 -7.33
C LEU A 217 9.48 -10.80 -6.14
N LEU A 218 9.28 -11.75 -5.23
CA LEU A 218 10.17 -12.02 -4.11
C LEU A 218 10.97 -13.30 -4.36
N MET A 219 12.26 -13.26 -4.02
CA MET A 219 13.14 -14.43 -3.98
C MET A 219 13.96 -14.41 -2.68
N ALA A 220 14.62 -15.52 -2.36
CA ALA A 220 15.56 -15.58 -1.24
C ALA A 220 16.68 -14.54 -1.42
N ALA A 221 17.09 -13.88 -0.32
CA ALA A 221 18.02 -12.75 -0.38
C ALA A 221 19.40 -13.09 -0.97
N ASP A 222 19.88 -14.32 -0.76
CA ASP A 222 21.12 -14.83 -1.33
C ASP A 222 21.03 -15.05 -2.86
N ARG A 223 19.84 -15.42 -3.35
CA ARG A 223 19.54 -15.57 -4.79
C ARG A 223 19.15 -14.26 -5.46
N ALA A 224 18.74 -13.25 -4.70
CA ALA A 224 18.33 -11.96 -5.24
C ALA A 224 19.45 -11.27 -6.03
N LYS A 225 20.72 -11.53 -5.67
CA LYS A 225 21.91 -11.02 -6.37
C LYS A 225 22.13 -11.61 -7.75
N ASP A 226 21.49 -12.75 -8.05
CA ASP A 226 21.54 -13.40 -9.37
C ASP A 226 20.56 -12.77 -10.38
N THR A 227 19.69 -11.87 -9.92
CA THR A 227 18.65 -11.22 -10.74
C THR A 227 19.13 -9.89 -11.31
N ARG A 228 18.37 -9.34 -12.26
CA ARG A 228 18.63 -8.02 -12.82
C ARG A 228 18.18 -6.93 -11.85
N GLY A 229 19.00 -5.88 -11.75
CA GLY A 229 18.68 -4.68 -10.98
C GLY A 229 19.12 -4.78 -9.51
N LYS A 230 18.85 -3.72 -8.74
CA LYS A 230 19.14 -3.69 -7.31
C LYS A 230 17.99 -4.36 -6.56
N PRO A 231 18.21 -5.32 -5.64
CA PRO A 231 17.15 -5.90 -4.83
C PRO A 231 16.70 -4.94 -3.71
N ALA A 232 15.44 -5.03 -3.30
CA ALA A 232 14.93 -4.39 -2.09
C ALA A 232 14.64 -5.46 -1.02
N TYR A 233 15.49 -5.54 0.00
CA TYR A 233 15.45 -6.59 1.01
C TYR A 233 14.33 -6.35 2.01
N LEU A 234 13.64 -7.42 2.42
CA LEU A 234 12.70 -7.35 3.52
C LEU A 234 13.47 -7.19 4.83
N LEU A 235 13.36 -6.03 5.47
CA LEU A 235 13.97 -5.80 6.79
C LEU A 235 13.09 -6.38 7.89
N GLY A 236 11.77 -6.28 7.76
CA GLY A 236 10.81 -6.81 8.69
C GLY A 236 9.39 -6.40 8.34
N GLY A 237 8.41 -6.94 9.05
CA GLY A 237 7.04 -6.50 8.91
C GLY A 237 6.08 -7.15 9.90
N VAL A 238 4.99 -6.46 10.15
CA VAL A 238 3.95 -6.85 11.10
C VAL A 238 2.60 -6.77 10.44
N GLN A 239 1.69 -7.61 10.93
CA GLN A 239 0.29 -7.60 10.56
C GLN A 239 -0.56 -7.97 11.78
N GLY A 240 -1.82 -7.57 11.77
CA GLY A 240 -2.81 -8.03 12.74
C GLY A 240 -3.70 -6.90 13.23
N PHE A 241 -4.18 -7.06 14.46
CA PHE A 241 -5.02 -6.11 15.16
C PHE A 241 -4.94 -6.40 16.68
N VAL A 242 -5.45 -5.47 17.50
CA VAL A 242 -5.61 -5.67 18.95
C VAL A 242 -7.08 -5.90 19.31
N ALA A 243 -7.36 -6.28 20.57
CA ALA A 243 -8.72 -6.49 21.04
C ALA A 243 -9.63 -5.30 20.67
N GLY A 244 -10.80 -5.60 20.10
CA GLY A 244 -11.76 -4.59 19.62
C GLY A 244 -11.55 -4.11 18.18
N TRP A 245 -10.43 -4.41 17.51
CA TRP A 245 -10.11 -3.85 16.18
C TRP A 245 -10.51 -4.75 14.99
N GLY A 246 -10.55 -6.07 15.17
CA GLY A 246 -10.71 -7.02 14.05
C GLY A 246 -12.06 -7.02 13.33
N GLU A 247 -13.15 -6.60 13.99
CA GLU A 247 -14.46 -6.44 13.36
C GLU A 247 -14.75 -4.93 13.24
N LEU A 248 -15.27 -4.49 12.08
CA LEU A 248 -15.63 -3.09 11.87
C LEU A 248 -16.99 -2.77 12.53
N THR A 249 -17.10 -2.91 13.85
CA THR A 249 -18.33 -2.67 14.64
C THR A 249 -18.25 -1.41 15.51
N GLU A 250 -17.36 -0.48 15.15
CA GLU A 250 -17.21 0.85 15.77
C GLU A 250 -17.01 0.84 17.31
N ASN A 251 -16.35 -0.19 17.83
CA ASN A 251 -16.06 -0.39 19.26
C ASN A 251 -14.57 -0.29 19.61
N GLN A 252 -13.75 0.25 18.69
CA GLN A 252 -12.31 0.38 18.84
C GLN A 252 -11.93 1.46 19.88
N ASP A 253 -10.86 1.19 20.63
CA ASP A 253 -10.25 2.13 21.57
C ASP A 253 -8.70 2.13 21.42
N PRO A 254 -8.07 3.28 21.09
CA PRO A 254 -8.70 4.55 20.75
C PRO A 254 -9.38 4.51 19.37
N TYR A 255 -10.56 5.12 19.28
CA TYR A 255 -11.39 5.12 18.06
C TYR A 255 -10.73 5.81 16.85
N THR A 256 -9.82 6.75 17.11
CA THR A 256 -9.13 7.58 16.11
C THR A 256 -7.85 6.96 15.57
N SER A 257 -7.38 5.88 16.21
CA SER A 257 -6.23 5.11 15.73
C SER A 257 -6.52 4.55 14.35
N ASN A 258 -5.45 4.17 13.68
CA ASN A 258 -5.50 3.41 12.46
C ASN A 258 -5.50 1.88 12.66
N GLY A 259 -5.21 1.42 13.87
CA GLY A 259 -5.10 0.00 14.24
C GLY A 259 -3.67 -0.48 14.42
N LEU A 260 -2.68 0.36 14.11
CA LEU A 260 -1.26 0.08 14.34
C LEU A 260 -0.95 0.30 15.83
N ALA A 261 -1.46 -0.60 16.67
CA ALA A 261 -1.33 -0.50 18.11
C ALA A 261 0.15 -0.50 18.55
N PRO A 262 0.50 0.13 19.70
CA PRO A 262 1.89 0.26 20.15
C PRO A 262 2.68 -1.05 20.17
N ALA A 263 2.08 -2.15 20.66
CA ALA A 263 2.73 -3.47 20.69
C ALA A 263 2.99 -4.06 19.29
N MET A 264 2.24 -3.64 18.26
CA MET A 264 2.53 -4.00 16.87
C MET A 264 3.69 -3.18 16.32
N VAL A 265 3.73 -1.88 16.63
CA VAL A 265 4.80 -0.95 16.24
C VAL A 265 6.13 -1.37 16.88
N GLU A 266 6.14 -1.70 18.17
CA GLU A 266 7.33 -2.23 18.86
C GLU A 266 7.86 -3.51 18.22
N ARG A 267 6.97 -4.44 17.84
CA ARG A 267 7.37 -5.67 17.13
C ARG A 267 7.95 -5.37 15.75
N LEU A 268 7.43 -4.36 15.03
CA LEU A 268 7.98 -3.97 13.74
C LEU A 268 9.44 -3.57 13.89
N TRP A 269 9.72 -2.61 14.78
CA TRP A 269 11.07 -2.09 15.01
C TRP A 269 12.01 -3.17 15.55
N ALA A 270 11.53 -4.02 16.46
CA ALA A 270 12.33 -5.13 16.98
C ALA A 270 12.68 -6.18 15.92
N GLN A 271 11.75 -6.52 15.02
CA GLN A 271 12.01 -7.49 13.94
C GLN A 271 12.88 -6.90 12.84
N SER A 272 12.65 -5.62 12.52
CA SER A 272 13.37 -4.92 11.48
C SER A 272 14.77 -4.50 11.90
N GLY A 273 15.07 -4.38 13.19
CA GLY A 273 16.36 -3.90 13.67
C GLY A 273 16.63 -2.43 13.32
N VAL A 274 15.60 -1.68 12.95
CA VAL A 274 15.65 -0.24 12.66
C VAL A 274 14.58 0.49 13.48
N THR A 275 14.72 1.80 13.57
CA THR A 275 13.82 2.70 14.30
C THR A 275 13.10 3.64 13.35
N VAL A 276 12.18 4.45 13.89
CA VAL A 276 11.49 5.49 13.12
C VAL A 276 12.46 6.51 12.50
N ASP A 277 13.58 6.80 13.18
CA ASP A 277 14.60 7.76 12.71
C ASP A 277 15.43 7.23 11.53
N ASP A 278 15.38 5.92 11.29
CA ASP A 278 16.08 5.28 10.17
C ASP A 278 15.25 5.27 8.88
N VAL A 279 13.97 5.68 8.93
CA VAL A 279 13.07 5.66 7.76
C VAL A 279 13.35 6.84 6.84
N ASP A 280 13.89 6.56 5.65
CA ASP A 280 14.18 7.60 4.66
C ASP A 280 12.95 8.05 3.87
N VAL A 281 12.00 7.14 3.63
CA VAL A 281 10.82 7.40 2.80
C VAL A 281 9.65 6.50 3.17
N THR A 282 8.43 7.06 3.16
CA THR A 282 7.22 6.33 3.55
C THR A 282 6.22 6.22 2.40
N GLN A 283 5.72 5.01 2.12
CA GLN A 283 4.56 4.80 1.26
C GLN A 283 3.39 4.39 2.15
N VAL A 284 2.42 5.29 2.32
CA VAL A 284 1.23 5.05 3.13
C VAL A 284 0.04 4.79 2.22
N TYR A 285 -0.62 3.65 2.43
CA TYR A 285 -1.87 3.39 1.74
C TYR A 285 -2.90 4.45 2.10
N GLU A 286 -3.47 5.11 1.10
CA GLU A 286 -4.42 6.22 1.28
C GLU A 286 -5.66 6.05 0.38
N ASN A 287 -6.56 5.13 0.72
CA ASN A 287 -7.91 5.20 0.14
C ASN A 287 -8.60 6.53 0.51
N PHE A 288 -8.31 7.03 1.72
CA PHE A 288 -8.66 8.36 2.18
C PHE A 288 -7.51 8.98 2.99
N THR A 289 -7.48 10.32 3.04
CA THR A 289 -6.42 11.09 3.74
C THR A 289 -6.43 10.85 5.25
N GLY A 290 -7.60 10.86 5.90
CA GLY A 290 -7.73 10.71 7.35
C GLY A 290 -7.10 9.44 7.93
N PRO A 291 -7.47 8.24 7.44
CA PRO A 291 -6.83 6.99 7.84
C PRO A 291 -5.31 6.96 7.61
N ALA A 292 -4.82 7.58 6.54
CA ALA A 292 -3.38 7.69 6.29
C ALA A 292 -2.68 8.58 7.33
N VAL A 293 -3.28 9.72 7.71
CA VAL A 293 -2.76 10.56 8.81
C VAL A 293 -2.75 9.81 10.13
N ALA A 294 -3.81 9.07 10.45
CA ALA A 294 -3.86 8.25 11.65
C ALA A 294 -2.75 7.17 11.64
N ALA A 295 -2.45 6.56 10.50
CA ALA A 295 -1.36 5.58 10.37
C ALA A 295 0.02 6.18 10.64
N LEU A 296 0.25 7.41 10.15
CA LEU A 296 1.49 8.16 10.37
C LEU A 296 1.66 8.56 11.84
N ILE A 297 0.55 8.85 12.53
CA ILE A 297 0.54 9.10 13.97
C ILE A 297 0.84 7.82 14.75
N ASP A 298 0.10 6.74 14.46
CA ASP A 298 0.25 5.46 15.16
C ASP A 298 1.67 4.89 15.09
N ILE A 299 2.32 5.00 13.92
CA ILE A 299 3.69 4.49 13.71
C ILE A 299 4.77 5.41 14.33
N GLY A 300 4.40 6.64 14.71
CA GLY A 300 5.28 7.61 15.34
C GLY A 300 6.03 8.57 14.41
N LEU A 301 5.72 8.60 13.11
CA LEU A 301 6.31 9.55 12.16
C LEU A 301 5.75 10.98 12.31
N VAL A 302 4.51 11.09 12.79
CA VAL A 302 3.80 12.35 13.00
C VAL A 302 3.33 12.40 14.45
N PRO A 303 3.54 13.52 15.17
CA PRO A 303 3.05 13.64 16.54
C PRO A 303 1.52 13.66 16.55
N ALA A 304 0.92 13.13 17.62
CA ALA A 304 -0.52 13.21 17.81
C ALA A 304 -1.00 14.65 18.08
N GLY A 305 -2.27 14.90 17.78
CA GLY A 305 -2.97 16.13 18.08
C GLY A 305 -2.48 17.38 17.34
N PRO A 306 -2.56 18.59 17.94
CA PRO A 306 -2.32 19.85 17.23
C PRO A 306 -0.94 19.94 16.56
N ALA A 307 0.08 19.35 17.19
CA ALA A 307 1.45 19.34 16.69
C ALA A 307 1.60 18.60 15.35
N ALA A 308 0.63 17.74 14.97
CA ALA A 308 0.62 17.09 13.67
C ALA A 308 0.71 18.11 12.52
N GLY A 309 0.13 19.30 12.68
CA GLY A 309 0.17 20.37 11.68
C GLY A 309 1.55 20.98 11.44
N GLU A 310 2.50 20.82 12.37
CA GLU A 310 3.88 21.30 12.22
C GLU A 310 4.69 20.36 11.31
N VAL A 311 4.37 19.06 11.33
CA VAL A 311 5.05 18.03 10.53
C VAL A 311 4.36 17.81 9.19
N MET A 312 3.02 17.77 9.18
CA MET A 312 2.21 17.50 7.99
C MET A 312 1.99 18.78 7.17
N THR A 313 3.06 19.24 6.52
CA THR A 313 3.05 20.38 5.60
C THR A 313 3.50 19.94 4.22
N LEU A 314 2.95 20.53 3.15
CA LEU A 314 3.30 20.13 1.77
C LEU A 314 4.82 20.08 1.55
N GLU A 315 5.55 21.12 1.99
CA GLU A 315 7.00 21.18 1.87
C GLU A 315 7.69 20.00 2.56
N ASN A 316 7.26 19.64 3.77
CA ASN A 316 7.88 18.55 4.53
C ASN A 316 7.58 17.15 3.98
N LEU A 317 6.51 17.00 3.19
CA LEU A 317 6.08 15.73 2.61
C LEU A 317 6.68 15.45 1.22
N THR A 318 7.32 16.45 0.61
CA THR A 318 7.89 16.36 -0.75
C THR A 318 9.36 15.94 -0.76
N VAL A 319 9.80 15.22 -1.79
CA VAL A 319 11.19 14.72 -1.90
C VAL A 319 12.24 15.83 -2.00
N GLU A 320 11.88 16.98 -2.55
CA GLU A 320 12.82 18.06 -2.86
C GLU A 320 13.26 18.84 -1.62
N LYS A 321 12.42 18.84 -0.58
CA LYS A 321 12.58 19.73 0.58
C LYS A 321 12.28 19.07 1.91
N GLY A 322 11.55 17.96 1.88
CA GLY A 322 10.95 17.38 3.05
C GLY A 322 11.87 16.47 3.84
N ARG A 323 11.55 16.32 5.14
CA ARG A 323 12.17 15.33 6.03
C ARG A 323 11.30 14.09 6.19
N LEU A 324 10.06 14.13 5.72
CA LEU A 324 9.14 13.00 5.71
C LEU A 324 8.58 12.78 4.29
N PRO A 325 9.44 12.52 3.29
CA PRO A 325 8.98 12.29 1.93
C PRO A 325 8.06 11.07 1.90
N MET A 326 6.89 11.23 1.28
CA MET A 326 5.91 10.14 1.20
C MET A 326 5.14 10.07 -0.11
N ASN A 327 4.64 8.87 -0.40
CA ASN A 327 3.77 8.60 -1.56
C ASN A 327 4.33 9.19 -2.84
N THR A 328 5.58 8.83 -3.11
CA THR A 328 6.48 9.45 -4.10
C THR A 328 6.15 9.07 -5.54
N ALA A 329 5.27 8.08 -5.77
CA ALA A 329 4.63 7.87 -7.08
C ALA A 329 3.39 8.77 -7.29
N GLY A 330 2.90 9.39 -6.22
CA GLY A 330 1.62 10.10 -6.13
C GLY A 330 0.56 9.39 -5.29
N GLY A 331 0.89 8.21 -4.77
CA GLY A 331 0.03 7.42 -3.89
C GLY A 331 -1.33 7.05 -4.49
N ASN A 332 -2.23 6.52 -3.67
CA ASN A 332 -3.53 6.06 -4.15
C ASN A 332 -4.45 7.20 -4.62
N LEU A 333 -4.19 8.44 -4.20
CA LEU A 333 -4.98 9.61 -4.56
C LEU A 333 -4.68 10.12 -5.98
N ALA A 334 -3.42 10.06 -6.41
CA ALA A 334 -2.95 10.69 -7.64
C ALA A 334 -2.26 9.74 -8.64
N ASP A 335 -1.59 8.67 -8.19
CA ASP A 335 -0.99 7.66 -9.07
C ASP A 335 -2.09 6.78 -9.69
N GLY A 336 -2.82 6.06 -8.84
CA GLY A 336 -3.94 5.22 -9.23
C GLY A 336 -4.31 4.25 -8.12
N PHE A 337 -5.57 3.81 -8.09
CA PHE A 337 -6.06 2.94 -7.02
C PHE A 337 -6.44 1.55 -7.53
N VAL A 338 -5.54 0.59 -7.29
CA VAL A 338 -5.75 -0.85 -7.46
C VAL A 338 -5.49 -1.54 -6.12
N HIS A 339 -6.37 -1.27 -5.15
CA HIS A 339 -6.29 -1.75 -3.76
C HIS A 339 -4.90 -1.64 -3.09
N GLY A 340 -4.12 -0.61 -3.45
CA GLY A 340 -2.85 -0.32 -2.78
C GLY A 340 -1.62 -0.96 -3.41
N ILE A 341 -1.75 -1.76 -4.47
CA ILE A 341 -0.55 -2.37 -5.07
C ILE A 341 0.45 -1.31 -5.54
N GLY A 342 0.01 -0.15 -6.03
CA GLY A 342 0.89 0.95 -6.44
C GLY A 342 1.84 1.43 -5.33
N VAL A 343 1.36 1.54 -4.08
CA VAL A 343 2.21 1.94 -2.93
C VAL A 343 3.19 0.83 -2.54
N VAL A 344 2.84 -0.44 -2.73
CA VAL A 344 3.77 -1.57 -2.57
C VAL A 344 4.90 -1.49 -3.60
N LEU A 345 4.55 -1.26 -4.86
CA LEU A 345 5.53 -1.14 -5.94
C LEU A 345 6.49 0.01 -5.61
N GLU A 346 5.97 1.19 -5.30
CA GLU A 346 6.79 2.38 -5.03
C GLU A 346 7.72 2.21 -3.82
N ALA A 347 7.27 1.49 -2.77
CA ALA A 347 8.12 1.22 -1.60
C ALA A 347 9.36 0.39 -2.00
N ALA A 348 9.18 -0.60 -2.88
CA ALA A 348 10.31 -1.31 -3.46
C ALA A 348 11.14 -0.39 -4.37
N ARG A 349 10.49 0.44 -5.21
CA ARG A 349 11.19 1.28 -6.19
C ARG A 349 12.14 2.29 -5.59
N GLN A 350 11.79 2.86 -4.44
CA GLN A 350 12.65 3.79 -3.71
C GLN A 350 14.02 3.17 -3.40
N ILE A 351 14.03 1.89 -3.02
CA ILE A 351 15.25 1.14 -2.72
C ILE A 351 15.94 0.65 -3.99
N ARG A 352 15.17 0.19 -4.98
CA ARG A 352 15.69 -0.36 -6.25
C ARG A 352 16.27 0.73 -7.17
N GLY A 353 15.85 1.99 -6.99
CA GLY A 353 16.32 3.16 -7.73
C GLY A 353 15.53 3.50 -9.00
N ASP A 354 14.31 3.01 -9.13
CA ASP A 354 13.42 3.22 -10.29
C ASP A 354 12.17 4.07 -9.94
N SER A 355 12.20 4.76 -8.80
CA SER A 355 11.17 5.73 -8.43
C SER A 355 11.13 6.92 -9.40
N PRO A 356 9.93 7.44 -9.75
CA PRO A 356 9.80 8.71 -10.47
C PRO A 356 10.26 9.93 -9.65
N ASN A 357 10.22 9.82 -8.30
CA ASN A 357 10.66 10.85 -7.37
C ASN A 357 11.58 10.20 -6.32
N PRO A 358 12.83 9.90 -6.67
CA PRO A 358 13.73 9.16 -5.78
C PRO A 358 14.19 10.03 -4.62
N VAL A 359 14.12 9.50 -3.40
CA VAL A 359 14.77 10.11 -2.24
C VAL A 359 16.28 9.83 -2.32
N PRO A 360 17.15 10.85 -2.26
CA PRO A 360 18.59 10.66 -2.40
C PRO A 360 19.15 9.69 -1.36
N ASN A 361 19.84 8.64 -1.83
CA ASN A 361 20.48 7.62 -1.00
C ASN A 361 19.52 6.89 -0.03
N ALA A 362 18.23 6.76 -0.36
CA ALA A 362 17.28 6.02 0.46
C ALA A 362 17.75 4.58 0.74
N LYS A 363 17.85 4.24 2.02
CA LYS A 363 18.25 2.93 2.53
C LYS A 363 17.10 2.15 3.12
N VAL A 364 16.08 2.82 3.65
CA VAL A 364 14.91 2.22 4.30
C VAL A 364 13.63 2.86 3.77
N SER A 365 12.75 2.05 3.21
CA SER A 365 11.42 2.44 2.77
C SER A 365 10.36 1.73 3.60
N LEU A 366 9.52 2.52 4.27
CA LEU A 366 8.42 2.02 5.07
C LEU A 366 7.13 1.98 4.23
N LEU A 367 6.50 0.81 4.17
CA LEU A 367 5.16 0.62 3.63
C LEU A 367 4.15 0.49 4.78
N LEU A 368 3.15 1.35 4.82
CA LEU A 368 2.02 1.25 5.74
C LEU A 368 0.78 0.73 5.00
N GLY A 369 0.35 -0.47 5.37
CA GLY A 369 -0.70 -1.21 4.68
C GLY A 369 -2.08 -1.04 5.31
N GLY A 370 -3.06 -0.70 4.47
CA GLY A 370 -4.50 -0.81 4.74
C GLY A 370 -4.99 -0.15 6.02
N PRO A 371 -4.76 1.15 6.23
CA PRO A 371 -5.32 1.88 7.33
C PRO A 371 -6.83 1.71 7.51
N MET A 372 -7.25 1.53 8.76
CA MET A 372 -8.64 1.32 9.21
C MET A 372 -9.35 0.11 8.56
N ALA A 373 -8.58 -0.88 8.11
CA ALA A 373 -9.09 -2.19 7.72
C ALA A 373 -9.19 -3.13 8.94
N PRO A 374 -9.97 -4.23 8.84
CA PRO A 374 -10.03 -5.30 9.86
C PRO A 374 -8.65 -5.81 10.29
N GLN A 375 -7.73 -5.84 9.34
CA GLN A 375 -6.34 -6.19 9.55
C GLN A 375 -5.46 -5.12 8.92
N VAL A 376 -4.53 -4.59 9.72
CA VAL A 376 -3.53 -3.62 9.28
C VAL A 376 -2.13 -4.23 9.31
N GLY A 377 -1.17 -3.55 8.71
CA GLY A 377 0.22 -3.96 8.80
C GLY A 377 1.20 -2.93 8.31
N ALA A 378 2.47 -3.21 8.54
CA ALA A 378 3.59 -2.42 8.04
C ALA A 378 4.72 -3.34 7.59
N VAL A 379 5.46 -2.94 6.56
CA VAL A 379 6.64 -3.65 6.06
C VAL A 379 7.75 -2.63 5.80
N LEU A 380 8.98 -3.01 6.11
CA LEU A 380 10.18 -2.23 5.77
C LEU A 380 10.94 -2.94 4.67
N PHE A 381 11.17 -2.25 3.56
CA PHE A 381 12.14 -2.63 2.55
C PHE A 381 13.43 -1.85 2.77
N GLY A 382 14.58 -2.46 2.48
CA GLY A 382 15.84 -1.77 2.61
C GLY A 382 16.89 -2.21 1.61
N SER A 383 17.89 -1.33 1.47
CA SER A 383 19.10 -1.60 0.69
C SER A 383 19.96 -2.67 1.36
N GLU A 384 21.01 -3.13 0.67
CA GLU A 384 21.99 -4.04 1.28
C GLU A 384 22.68 -3.41 2.50
N ASP A 385 22.95 -2.10 2.46
CA ASP A 385 23.52 -1.34 3.58
C ASP A 385 22.62 -1.36 4.83
N ALA A 386 21.30 -1.44 4.65
CA ALA A 386 20.34 -1.48 5.75
C ALA A 386 20.20 -2.88 6.39
N LEU A 387 20.79 -3.91 5.77
CA LEU A 387 20.88 -5.27 6.34
C LEU A 387 22.09 -5.45 7.26
N ALA A 388 23.20 -4.76 6.95
CA ALA A 388 24.43 -4.73 7.74
C ALA A 388 24.18 -4.11 9.12
#